data_AF-A4EF24-F1
#
_entry.id   AF-A4EF24-F1
#
_cell.length_a   1.000
_cell.length_b   1.000
_cell.length_c   1.000
_cell.angle_alpha   90.00
_cell.angle_beta   90.00
_cell.angle_gamma   90.00
#
_symmetry.space_group_name_H-M   'P 1'
#
loop_
_entity.id
_entity.type
_entity.pdbx_description
1 polymer ?
#
loop_
_entity_poly.entity_id
_entity_poly.type
_entity_poly.pdbx_seq_one_letter_code
_entity_poly.pdbx_strand_id
1 'polypeptide(L)'
;MWLWGLINSVVPADQLMNEARKLAALIASGPPLVYAALKEVVREAEDMKFQDAMNRITKSQFATVETLYNSEDQREGALAFAEKRDPVWKGK
;
A
#
# COMPACT_ATOMS: atom_id res chain seq x y z
N MET A 1 -8.69 -1.80 -18.49
CA MET A 1 -9.47 -2.24 -17.32
C MET A 1 -10.62 -3.09 -17.84
N TRP A 2 -10.79 -4.31 -17.34
CA TRP A 2 -11.86 -5.21 -17.81
C TRP A 2 -13.22 -4.67 -17.37
N LEU A 3 -14.28 -4.87 -18.17
CA LEU A 3 -15.56 -4.13 -18.09
C LEU A 3 -16.18 -4.05 -16.68
N TRP A 4 -15.90 -5.03 -15.81
CA TRP A 4 -16.54 -5.19 -14.51
C TRP A 4 -15.59 -5.01 -13.32
N GLY A 5 -14.30 -4.76 -13.56
CA GLY A 5 -13.31 -4.60 -12.50
C GLY A 5 -13.00 -5.85 -11.66
N LEU A 6 -13.54 -7.02 -12.02
CA LEU A 6 -13.31 -8.28 -11.27
C LEU A 6 -11.87 -8.80 -11.36
N ILE A 7 -11.17 -8.47 -12.45
CA ILE A 7 -9.81 -8.95 -12.74
C ILE A 7 -8.93 -7.78 -13.13
N ASN A 8 -7.66 -7.84 -12.71
CA ASN A 8 -6.68 -6.82 -13.05
C ASN A 8 -6.09 -7.04 -14.46
N SER A 9 -5.74 -8.29 -14.78
CA SER A 9 -5.07 -8.66 -16.03
C SER A 9 -5.52 -10.04 -16.53
N VAL A 10 -5.52 -10.25 -17.85
CA VAL A 10 -5.67 -11.56 -18.51
C VAL A 10 -4.41 -11.80 -19.31
N VAL A 11 -3.82 -12.98 -19.13
CA VAL A 11 -2.57 -13.39 -19.76
C VAL A 11 -2.70 -14.82 -20.30
N PRO A 12 -1.89 -15.22 -21.30
CA PRO A 12 -1.79 -16.61 -21.71
C PRO A 12 -1.55 -17.55 -20.52
N ALA A 13 -2.15 -18.75 -20.56
CA ALA A 13 -2.13 -19.67 -19.42
C ALA A 13 -0.71 -20.07 -18.97
N ASP A 14 0.20 -20.22 -19.92
CA ASP A 14 1.62 -20.51 -19.71
C ASP A 14 2.41 -19.35 -19.08
N GLN A 15 1.85 -18.12 -19.10
CA GLN A 15 2.46 -16.94 -18.49
C GLN A 15 1.87 -16.58 -17.13
N LEU A 16 0.75 -17.19 -16.73
CA LEU A 16 0.00 -16.84 -15.50
C LEU A 16 0.90 -16.75 -14.27
N MET A 17 1.70 -17.78 -14.01
CA MET A 17 2.54 -17.84 -12.81
C MET A 17 3.70 -16.85 -12.86
N ASN A 18 4.24 -16.57 -14.05
CA ASN A 18 5.31 -15.59 -14.21
C ASN A 18 4.79 -14.19 -13.88
N GLU A 19 3.64 -13.80 -14.44
CA GLU A 19 3.05 -12.48 -14.21
C GLU A 19 2.56 -12.31 -12.77
N ALA A 20 1.95 -13.34 -12.17
CA ALA A 20 1.56 -13.32 -10.76
C ALA A 20 2.76 -13.14 -9.83
N ARG A 21 3.88 -13.84 -10.09
CA ARG A 21 5.11 -13.70 -9.29
C ARG A 21 5.79 -12.36 -9.49
N LYS A 22 5.78 -11.79 -10.70
CA LYS A 22 6.27 -10.43 -10.95
C LYS A 22 5.51 -9.40 -10.11
N LEU A 23 4.19 -9.49 -10.07
CA LEU A 23 3.37 -8.61 -9.23
C LEU A 23 3.66 -8.82 -7.74
N ALA A 24 3.78 -10.08 -7.29
CA ALA A 24 4.13 -10.38 -5.91
C ALA A 24 5.50 -9.82 -5.52
N ALA A 25 6.51 -9.92 -6.39
CA ALA A 25 7.83 -9.36 -6.18
C ALA A 25 7.80 -7.82 -6.09
N LEU A 26 7.02 -7.17 -6.96
CA LEU A 26 6.81 -5.72 -6.91
C LEU A 26 6.21 -5.30 -5.56
N ILE A 27 5.14 -5.97 -5.11
CA ILE A 27 4.52 -5.67 -3.81
C ILE A 27 5.51 -5.96 -2.67
N ALA A 28 6.26 -7.06 -2.73
CA ALA A 28 7.24 -7.40 -1.69
C ALA A 28 8.41 -6.40 -1.59
N SER A 29 8.75 -5.72 -2.69
CA SER A 29 9.80 -4.68 -2.71
C SER A 29 9.36 -3.32 -2.18
N GLY A 30 8.06 -3.10 -1.95
CA GLY A 30 7.55 -1.81 -1.51
C GLY A 30 7.35 -1.70 0.00
N PRO A 31 6.84 -0.55 0.47
CA PRO A 31 6.74 -0.21 1.90
C PRO A 31 5.66 -1.03 2.62
N PRO A 32 6.01 -2.01 3.47
CA PRO A 32 5.05 -2.94 4.06
C PRO A 32 4.05 -2.25 5.00
N LEU A 33 4.48 -1.23 5.75
CA LEU A 33 3.60 -0.49 6.67
C LEU A 33 2.58 0.37 5.91
N VAL A 34 2.94 0.91 4.75
CA VAL A 34 2.00 1.62 3.87
C VAL A 34 0.95 0.65 3.33
N TYR A 35 1.33 -0.57 2.96
CA TYR A 35 0.36 -1.57 2.51
C TYR A 35 -0.61 -2.02 3.61
N ALA A 36 -0.13 -2.14 4.85
CA ALA A 36 -0.99 -2.42 5.99
C ALA A 36 -1.99 -1.26 6.20
N ALA A 37 -1.51 -0.02 6.21
CA ALA A 37 -2.32 1.18 6.34
C ALA A 37 -3.39 1.31 5.25
N LEU A 38 -2.99 1.15 3.99
CA LEU A 38 -3.92 1.22 2.86
C LEU A 38 -5.00 0.14 2.94
N LYS A 39 -4.65 -1.09 3.33
CA LYS A 39 -5.62 -2.18 3.46
C LYS A 39 -6.64 -1.96 4.56
N GLU A 40 -6.22 -1.46 5.73
CA GLU A 40 -7.13 -1.13 6.84
C GLU A 40 -8.06 0.02 6.43
N VAL A 41 -7.48 1.12 5.94
CA VAL A 41 -8.25 2.32 5.56
C VAL A 41 -9.26 2.02 4.45
N VAL A 42 -8.89 1.31 3.38
CA VAL A 42 -9.82 1.01 2.28
C VAL A 42 -10.98 0.16 2.76
N ARG A 43 -10.72 -0.88 3.57
CA ARG A 43 -11.79 -1.75 4.11
C ARG A 43 -12.77 -1.00 4.99
N GLU A 44 -12.26 -0.10 5.83
CA GLU A 44 -13.12 0.66 6.73
C GLU A 44 -13.83 1.83 6.04
N ALA A 45 -13.18 2.46 5.06
CA ALA A 45 -13.74 3.61 4.34
C ALA A 45 -14.96 3.23 3.46
N GLU A 46 -15.10 1.96 3.08
CA GLU A 46 -16.27 1.45 2.33
C GLU A 46 -17.59 1.71 3.06
N ASP A 47 -17.58 1.70 4.40
CA ASP A 47 -18.76 1.92 5.25
C ASP A 47 -18.80 3.31 5.90
N MET A 48 -17.94 4.24 5.46
CA MET A 48 -17.82 5.59 6.04
C MET A 48 -18.18 6.69 5.06
N LYS A 49 -18.59 7.85 5.60
CA LYS A 49 -18.58 9.08 4.81
C LYS A 49 -17.12 9.48 4.56
N PHE A 50 -16.86 10.00 3.37
CA PHE A 50 -15.53 10.44 2.95
C PHE A 50 -14.84 11.34 3.99
N GLN A 51 -15.54 12.34 4.52
CA GLN A 51 -14.97 13.27 5.51
C GLN A 51 -14.63 12.58 6.84
N ASP A 52 -15.41 11.59 7.27
CA ASP A 52 -15.13 10.84 8.49
C ASP A 52 -13.89 9.96 8.33
N ALA A 53 -13.75 9.29 7.18
CA ALA A 53 -12.55 8.51 6.85
C ALA A 53 -11.30 9.41 6.82
N MET A 54 -11.36 10.56 6.14
CA MET A 54 -10.26 11.53 6.09
C MET A 54 -9.89 12.07 7.48
N ASN A 55 -10.89 12.36 8.32
CA ASN A 55 -10.66 12.79 9.70
C ASN A 55 -9.97 11.71 10.54
N ARG A 56 -10.37 10.43 10.39
CA ARG A 56 -9.71 9.32 11.11
C ARG A 56 -8.27 9.12 10.65
N ILE A 57 -7.98 9.22 9.34
CA ILE A 57 -6.61 9.15 8.81
C ILE A 57 -5.75 10.28 9.37
N THR A 58 -6.20 11.54 9.24
CA THR A 58 -5.42 12.72 9.64
C THR A 58 -5.21 12.84 11.15
N LYS A 59 -6.10 12.26 11.95
CA LYS A 59 -5.97 12.17 13.41
C LYS A 59 -5.30 10.88 13.88
N SER A 60 -4.73 10.08 12.97
CA SER A 60 -4.07 8.80 13.27
C SER A 60 -4.93 7.83 14.09
N GLN A 61 -6.23 7.75 13.80
CA GLN A 61 -7.18 6.92 14.55
C GLN A 61 -7.28 5.47 14.04
N PHE A 62 -6.53 5.15 12.98
CA PHE A 62 -6.30 3.78 12.51
C PHE A 62 -4.96 3.30 13.07
N ALA A 63 -4.93 2.13 13.68
CA ALA A 63 -3.74 1.62 14.36
C ALA A 63 -2.55 1.45 13.38
N THR A 64 -2.83 1.04 12.14
CA THR A 64 -1.79 0.89 11.12
C THR A 64 -1.30 2.24 10.57
N VAL A 65 -2.16 3.26 10.51
CA VAL A 65 -1.76 4.64 10.14
C VAL A 65 -0.89 5.26 11.23
N GLU A 66 -1.27 5.08 12.51
CA GLU A 66 -0.45 5.53 13.63
C GLU A 66 0.93 4.86 13.65
N THR A 67 0.97 3.54 13.42
CA THR A 67 2.22 2.79 13.30
C THR A 67 3.07 3.31 12.14
N LEU A 68 2.47 3.48 10.96
CA LEU A 68 3.15 4.02 9.79
C LEU A 68 3.75 5.41 10.06
N TYR A 69 2.97 6.35 10.59
CA TYR A 69 3.43 7.73 10.79
C TYR A 69 4.57 7.85 11.79
N ASN A 70 4.69 6.92 12.73
CA ASN A 70 5.76 6.89 13.71
C ASN A 70 6.95 5.98 13.32
N SER A 71 6.91 5.35 12.15
CA SER A 71 7.90 4.36 11.72
C SER A 71 9.23 4.93 11.23
N GLU A 72 10.29 4.13 11.31
CA GLU A 72 11.57 4.41 10.62
C GLU A 72 11.35 4.48 9.09
N ASP A 73 10.51 3.59 8.55
CA ASP A 73 10.19 3.52 7.13
C ASP A 73 9.56 4.83 6.61
N GLN A 74 8.72 5.50 7.40
CA GLN A 74 8.17 6.81 7.00
C GLN A 74 9.26 7.86 6.81
N ARG A 75 10.28 7.86 7.69
CA ARG A 75 11.42 8.77 7.58
C ARG A 75 12.32 8.39 6.40
N GLU A 76 12.58 7.11 6.22
CA GLU A 76 13.37 6.57 5.12
C GLU A 76 12.74 6.89 3.76
N GLY A 77 11.43 6.75 3.61
CA GLY A 77 10.73 7.08 2.37
C GLY A 77 10.90 8.56 1.99
N ALA A 78 10.77 9.46 2.96
CA ALA A 78 11.00 10.89 2.74
C ALA A 78 12.47 11.20 2.39
N LEU A 79 13.42 10.55 3.07
CA LEU A 79 14.85 10.72 2.83
C LEU A 79 15.27 10.20 1.45
N ALA A 80 14.89 8.97 1.12
CA ALA A 80 15.20 8.33 -0.16
C ALA A 80 14.63 9.13 -1.34
N PHE A 81 13.42 9.68 -1.19
CA PHE A 81 12.83 10.59 -2.17
C PHE A 81 13.67 11.87 -2.35
N ALA A 82 14.06 12.52 -1.25
CA ALA A 82 14.88 13.73 -1.31
C ALA A 82 16.28 13.46 -1.92
N GLU A 83 16.85 12.29 -1.65
CA GLU A 83 18.15 11.85 -2.13
C GLU A 83 18.11 11.21 -3.53
N LYS A 84 16.92 11.00 -4.11
CA LYS A 84 16.70 10.34 -5.41
C LYS A 84 17.32 8.94 -5.49
N ARG A 85 17.20 8.16 -4.42
CA ARG A 85 17.64 6.76 -4.36
C ARG A 85 16.47 5.86 -4.02
N ASP A 86 16.65 4.56 -4.22
CA ASP A 86 15.68 3.58 -3.77
C ASP A 86 15.63 3.53 -2.23
N PRO A 87 14.42 3.44 -1.64
CA PRO A 87 14.24 3.30 -0.20
C PRO A 87 14.54 1.87 0.28
N VAL A 88 15.01 1.75 1.52
CA VAL A 88 15.24 0.45 2.18
C VAL A 88 14.21 0.24 3.29
N TRP A 89 13.15 -0.49 2.97
CA TRP A 89 12.08 -0.79 3.93
C TRP A 89 12.47 -1.87 4.93
N LYS A 90 12.19 -1.64 6.21
CA LYS A 90 12.47 -2.55 7.32
C LYS A 90 11.21 -3.03 8.04
N GLY A 91 10.05 -2.46 7.75
CA GLY A 91 8.78 -2.79 8.39
C GLY A 91 8.69 -2.31 9.83
N LYS A 92 9.36 -1.21 10.17
CA LYS A 92 9.40 -0.62 11.50
C LYS A 92 9.60 0.89 11.41
#